data_AF-A0A9P5WB26-F1
#
_entry.id   AF-A0A9P5WB26-F1
#
_cell.length_a   1.000
_cell.length_b   1.000
_cell.length_c   1.000
_cell.angle_alpha   90.00
_cell.angle_beta   90.00
_cell.angle_gamma   90.00
#
_symmetry.space_group_name_H-M   'P 1'
#
loop_
_entity.id
_entity.type
_entity.pdbx_description
1 polymer ?
#
loop_
_entity_poly.entity_id
_entity_poly.type
_entity_poly.pdbx_seq_one_letter_code
_entity_poly.pdbx_strand_id
1 'polypeptide(L)'
;MRGIPVAFMLTNDQSVRPLELWLSEMNKLAGPLKYVTIGDSRVEFRTIQDAFEGSVKIHLCPWHVARAWSQKICYIVRVADKEETMKYRNKHMRQTSLLIVEFRQEWSIRLPEFATFIEDNYIGPEEHRKKWMKTYRTDTFYAAADTNNFVESWHSILKNTLLGKQYKLCPNRVVYLLNQVVIGYFEKEELQAQFQVSRLTRDQVAGILRQCEVRSMDD
;
A
#
# COMPACT_ATOMS: atom_id res chain seq x y z
N MET A 1 10.88 8.11 8.97
CA MET A 1 10.54 8.83 7.71
C MET A 1 9.13 8.45 7.36
N ARG A 2 8.23 9.42 7.17
CA ARG A 2 6.86 9.15 6.75
C ARG A 2 6.77 9.10 5.22
N GLY A 3 7.65 9.82 4.52
CA GLY A 3 7.75 9.77 3.06
C GLY A 3 6.67 10.63 2.41
N ILE A 4 6.94 11.13 1.22
CA ILE A 4 6.06 12.05 0.48
C ILE A 4 5.67 11.44 -0.87
N PRO A 5 4.50 11.81 -1.43
CA PRO A 5 4.17 11.48 -2.81
C PRO A 5 5.18 12.12 -3.76
N VAL A 6 5.73 11.32 -4.66
CA VAL A 6 6.72 11.78 -5.65
C VAL A 6 6.19 11.81 -7.07
N ALA A 7 5.11 11.06 -7.35
CA ALA A 7 4.48 10.97 -8.66
C ALA A 7 3.03 10.51 -8.53
N PHE A 8 2.22 10.87 -9.51
CA PHE A 8 0.83 10.45 -9.63
C PHE A 8 0.56 9.94 -11.04
N MET A 9 -0.23 8.87 -11.12
CA MET A 9 -0.77 8.35 -12.38
C MET A 9 -2.29 8.41 -12.33
N LEU A 10 -2.89 9.09 -13.30
CA LEU A 10 -4.33 9.14 -13.50
C LEU A 10 -4.65 8.43 -14.82
N THR A 11 -5.46 7.37 -14.74
CA THR A 11 -5.85 6.60 -15.92
C THR A 11 -7.31 6.15 -15.79
N ASN A 12 -8.04 6.18 -16.90
CA ASN A 12 -9.33 5.50 -17.06
C ASN A 12 -9.17 4.11 -17.72
N ASP A 13 -7.97 3.80 -18.22
CA ASP A 13 -7.61 2.50 -18.75
C ASP A 13 -7.23 1.55 -17.60
N GLN A 14 -7.93 0.41 -17.54
CA GLN A 14 -7.73 -0.65 -16.56
C GLN A 14 -6.80 -1.76 -17.08
N SER A 15 -6.26 -1.63 -18.29
CA SER A 15 -5.23 -2.50 -18.81
C SER A 15 -3.89 -2.29 -18.09
N VAL A 16 -2.91 -3.15 -18.37
CA VAL A 16 -1.55 -3.02 -17.83
C VAL A 16 -0.76 -1.89 -18.51
N ARG A 17 -1.20 -1.41 -19.68
CA ARG A 17 -0.45 -0.49 -20.53
C ARG A 17 -0.09 0.85 -19.86
N PRO A 18 -0.99 1.52 -19.11
CA PRO A 18 -0.65 2.76 -18.42
C PRO A 18 0.45 2.54 -17.38
N LEU A 19 0.41 1.41 -16.67
CA LEU A 19 1.41 1.05 -15.66
C LEU A 19 2.79 0.82 -16.31
N GLU A 20 2.86 0.10 -17.43
CA GLU A 20 4.11 -0.10 -18.19
C GLU A 20 4.75 1.23 -18.60
N LEU A 21 3.96 2.11 -19.22
CA LEU A 21 4.42 3.41 -19.68
C LEU A 21 4.90 4.26 -18.50
N TRP A 22 4.12 4.33 -17.44
CA TRP A 22 4.46 5.10 -16.26
C TRP A 22 5.75 4.61 -15.60
N LEU A 23 5.91 3.30 -15.41
CA LEU A 23 7.12 2.74 -14.80
C LEU A 23 8.35 2.92 -15.70
N SER A 24 8.21 2.82 -17.01
CA SER A 24 9.28 3.13 -17.97
C SER A 24 9.76 4.58 -17.84
N GLU A 25 8.84 5.55 -17.76
CA GLU A 25 9.21 6.95 -17.55
C GLU A 25 9.82 7.17 -16.16
N MET A 26 9.28 6.53 -15.12
CA MET A 26 9.84 6.60 -13.77
C MET A 26 11.27 6.05 -13.73
N ASN A 27 11.58 4.96 -14.44
CA ASN A 27 12.93 4.41 -14.49
C ASN A 27 13.95 5.41 -15.07
N LYS A 28 13.54 6.23 -16.04
CA LYS A 28 14.39 7.31 -16.59
C LYS A 28 14.61 8.46 -15.61
N LEU A 29 13.63 8.74 -14.75
CA LEU A 29 13.62 9.94 -13.87
C LEU A 29 14.10 9.67 -12.44
N ALA A 30 13.87 8.48 -11.88
CA ALA A 30 13.95 8.22 -10.45
C ALA A 30 15.37 7.90 -9.94
N GLY A 31 16.37 7.78 -10.84
CA GLY A 31 17.69 7.23 -10.47
C GLY A 31 17.60 5.76 -10.04
N PRO A 32 18.67 5.17 -9.48
CA PRO A 32 18.70 3.75 -9.16
C PRO A 32 17.78 3.40 -7.98
N LEU A 33 16.61 2.86 -8.30
CA LEU A 33 15.63 2.38 -7.34
C LEU A 33 16.03 0.99 -6.80
N LYS A 34 16.33 0.91 -5.50
CA LYS A 34 16.79 -0.36 -4.88
C LYS A 34 15.63 -1.26 -4.45
N TYR A 35 14.55 -0.67 -3.93
CA TYR A 35 13.45 -1.41 -3.33
C TYR A 35 12.10 -0.80 -3.73
N VAL A 36 11.12 -1.66 -4.00
CA VAL A 36 9.71 -1.27 -4.19
C VAL A 36 8.84 -2.14 -3.31
N THR A 37 7.86 -1.53 -2.63
CA THR A 37 6.80 -2.28 -1.94
C THR A 37 5.49 -2.09 -2.68
N ILE A 38 4.89 -3.19 -3.12
CA ILE A 38 3.60 -3.20 -3.83
C ILE A 38 2.48 -3.83 -2.99
N GLY A 39 1.25 -3.74 -3.48
CA GLY A 39 0.15 -4.58 -3.00
C GLY A 39 0.36 -6.05 -3.35
N ASP A 40 -0.70 -6.85 -3.19
CA ASP A 40 -0.67 -8.26 -3.57
C ASP A 40 -1.17 -8.44 -5.02
N SER A 41 -0.36 -8.01 -5.99
CA SER A 41 -0.70 -8.03 -7.41
C SER A 41 0.40 -8.67 -8.25
N ARG A 42 0.06 -9.80 -8.89
CA ARG A 42 0.98 -10.50 -9.81
C ARG A 42 1.27 -9.70 -11.08
N VAL A 43 0.31 -8.89 -11.53
CA VAL A 43 0.47 -8.03 -12.70
C VAL A 43 1.47 -6.92 -12.39
N GLU A 44 1.27 -6.17 -11.29
CA GLU A 44 2.20 -5.12 -10.86
C GLU A 44 3.62 -5.67 -10.66
N PHE A 45 3.74 -6.86 -10.05
CA PHE A 45 5.03 -7.51 -9.84
C PHE A 45 5.79 -7.70 -11.16
N ARG A 46 5.14 -8.29 -12.18
CA ARG A 46 5.77 -8.53 -13.48
C ARG A 46 6.12 -7.23 -14.18
N THR A 47 5.19 -6.28 -14.22
CA THR A 47 5.40 -4.99 -14.89
C THR A 47 6.56 -4.20 -14.29
N ILE A 48 6.72 -4.21 -12.96
CA ILE A 48 7.86 -3.59 -12.28
C ILE A 48 9.15 -4.36 -12.57
N GLN A 49 9.11 -5.69 -12.51
CA GLN A 49 10.29 -6.50 -12.82
C GLN A 49 10.81 -6.23 -14.24
N ASP A 50 9.91 -6.13 -15.21
CA ASP A 50 10.23 -5.84 -16.60
C ASP A 50 10.73 -4.38 -16.79
N ALA A 51 10.01 -3.40 -16.22
CA ALA A 51 10.35 -1.97 -16.36
C ALA A 51 11.71 -1.59 -15.75
N PHE A 52 12.14 -2.31 -14.72
CA PHE A 52 13.42 -2.10 -14.04
C PHE A 52 14.44 -3.21 -14.34
N GLU A 53 14.19 -4.06 -15.34
CA GLU A 53 15.12 -5.10 -15.79
C GLU A 53 15.63 -6.03 -14.66
N GLY A 54 14.78 -6.27 -13.65
CA GLY A 54 15.13 -7.07 -12.47
C GLY A 54 16.12 -6.41 -11.49
N SER A 55 16.52 -5.16 -11.72
CA SER A 55 17.48 -4.44 -10.86
C SER A 55 16.89 -4.04 -9.49
N VAL A 56 15.55 -4.02 -9.38
CA VAL A 56 14.84 -3.61 -8.17
C VAL A 56 14.35 -4.80 -7.37
N LYS A 57 14.54 -4.77 -6.04
CA LYS A 57 13.98 -5.78 -5.14
C LYS A 57 12.53 -5.44 -4.81
N ILE A 58 11.61 -6.34 -5.16
CA ILE A 58 10.17 -6.15 -4.95
C ILE A 58 9.72 -6.85 -3.66
N HIS A 59 9.07 -6.08 -2.78
CA HIS A 59 8.44 -6.54 -1.55
C HIS A 59 6.92 -6.45 -1.63
N LEU A 60 6.22 -7.37 -0.96
CA LEU A 60 4.77 -7.26 -0.79
C LEU A 60 4.44 -6.52 0.51
N CYS A 61 3.43 -5.67 0.46
CA CYS A 61 2.87 -5.02 1.64
C CYS A 61 2.30 -6.08 2.60
N PRO A 62 2.79 -6.17 3.86
CA PRO A 62 2.30 -7.17 4.82
C PRO A 62 0.80 -7.06 5.10
N TRP A 63 0.24 -5.84 4.99
CA TRP A 63 -1.20 -5.63 5.15
C TRP A 63 -2.00 -6.24 4.01
N HIS A 64 -1.54 -6.09 2.76
CA HIS A 64 -2.23 -6.69 1.60
C HIS A 64 -2.16 -8.22 1.64
N VAL A 65 -1.01 -8.78 2.07
CA VAL A 65 -0.89 -10.21 2.33
C VAL A 65 -1.88 -10.67 3.41
N ALA A 66 -1.91 -9.99 4.56
CA ALA A 66 -2.86 -10.31 5.63
C ALA A 66 -4.34 -10.18 5.19
N ARG A 67 -4.63 -9.20 4.33
CA ARG A 67 -5.96 -9.01 3.73
C ARG A 67 -6.32 -10.16 2.79
N ALA A 68 -5.41 -10.58 1.91
CA ALA A 68 -5.64 -11.71 1.00
C ALA A 68 -5.91 -13.01 1.77
N TRP A 69 -5.17 -13.23 2.87
CA TRP A 69 -5.39 -14.38 3.75
C TRP A 69 -6.78 -14.32 4.38
N SER A 70 -7.16 -13.15 4.93
CA SER A 70 -8.48 -12.94 5.52
C SER A 70 -9.60 -13.18 4.51
N GLN A 71 -9.46 -12.68 3.28
CA GLN A 71 -10.44 -12.87 2.21
C GLN A 71 -10.58 -14.35 1.83
N LYS A 72 -9.46 -15.10 1.76
CA LYS A 72 -9.51 -16.54 1.49
C LYS A 72 -10.19 -17.31 2.61
N ILE A 73 -9.92 -16.98 3.88
CA ILE A 73 -10.63 -17.57 5.03
C ILE A 73 -12.13 -17.29 4.93
N CYS A 74 -12.54 -16.04 4.72
CA CYS A 74 -13.96 -15.68 4.57
C CYS A 74 -14.63 -16.46 3.44
N TYR A 75 -13.93 -16.63 2.32
CA TYR A 75 -14.42 -17.37 1.17
C TYR A 75 -14.64 -18.87 1.49
N ILE A 76 -13.67 -19.51 2.15
CA ILE A 76 -13.72 -20.94 2.47
C ILE A 76 -14.75 -21.24 3.56
N VAL A 77 -14.69 -20.51 4.68
CA VAL A 77 -15.52 -20.81 5.86
C VAL A 77 -16.97 -20.35 5.65
N ARG A 78 -17.27 -19.60 4.57
CA ARG A 78 -18.62 -19.10 4.22
C ARG A 78 -19.37 -18.53 5.43
N VAL A 79 -18.69 -17.78 6.29
CA VAL A 79 -19.23 -17.52 7.64
C VAL A 79 -20.27 -16.41 7.62
N ALA A 80 -21.47 -16.76 8.06
CA ALA A 80 -22.49 -15.83 8.53
C ALA A 80 -22.06 -15.06 9.81
N ASP A 81 -20.97 -15.48 10.45
CA ASP A 81 -20.45 -14.93 11.71
C ASP A 81 -19.14 -14.12 11.52
N LYS A 82 -19.26 -12.81 11.71
CA LYS A 82 -18.16 -11.84 11.60
C LYS A 82 -17.17 -11.93 12.76
N GLU A 83 -17.60 -12.42 13.92
CA GLU A 83 -16.79 -12.44 15.14
C GLU A 83 -15.71 -13.52 15.07
N GLU A 84 -16.08 -14.71 14.61
CA GLU A 84 -15.13 -15.80 14.37
C GLU A 84 -14.08 -15.42 13.32
N THR A 85 -14.54 -14.80 12.23
CA THR A 85 -13.69 -14.26 11.15
C THR A 85 -12.66 -13.24 11.68
N MET A 86 -13.09 -12.32 12.56
CA MET A 86 -12.19 -11.32 13.17
C MET A 86 -11.15 -11.95 14.11
N LYS A 87 -11.54 -12.98 14.86
CA LYS A 87 -10.65 -13.71 15.77
C LYS A 87 -9.54 -14.42 14.99
N TYR A 88 -9.86 -15.08 13.88
CA TYR A 88 -8.85 -15.67 12.98
C TYR A 88 -7.91 -14.59 12.44
N ARG A 89 -8.44 -13.52 11.83
CA ARG A 89 -7.64 -12.42 11.27
C ARG A 89 -6.56 -11.89 12.23
N ASN A 90 -6.93 -11.58 13.47
CA ASN A 90 -6.01 -10.96 14.43
C ASN A 90 -4.94 -11.93 14.97
N LYS A 91 -5.27 -13.22 15.09
CA LYS A 91 -4.32 -14.28 15.50
C LYS A 91 -3.24 -14.47 14.42
N HIS A 92 -3.60 -14.48 13.14
CA HIS A 92 -2.70 -14.84 12.03
C HIS A 92 -1.67 -13.77 11.65
N MET A 93 -2.00 -12.49 11.81
CA MET A 93 -1.05 -11.40 11.56
C MET A 93 0.13 -11.37 12.55
N ARG A 94 -0.07 -11.85 13.78
CA ARG A 94 0.95 -11.79 14.84
C ARG A 94 1.90 -12.99 14.84
N GLN A 95 1.49 -14.13 14.27
CA GLN A 95 2.21 -15.40 14.41
C GLN A 95 3.07 -15.78 13.19
N THR A 96 2.82 -15.17 12.03
CA THR A 96 3.39 -15.61 10.76
C THR A 96 4.86 -15.30 10.56
N SER A 97 5.39 -14.26 11.18
CA SER A 97 6.82 -13.99 11.13
C SER A 97 7.64 -14.93 12.01
N LEU A 98 7.02 -15.58 13.00
CA LEU A 98 7.76 -16.29 14.04
C LEU A 98 7.62 -17.81 13.99
N LEU A 99 6.50 -18.42 13.56
CA LEU A 99 6.39 -19.90 13.59
C LEU A 99 5.59 -20.47 12.40
N ILE A 100 6.22 -20.53 11.21
CA ILE A 100 5.68 -21.22 10.02
C ILE A 100 5.33 -22.69 10.32
N VAL A 101 6.10 -23.34 11.19
CA VAL A 101 5.88 -24.75 11.58
C VAL A 101 4.53 -24.92 12.28
N GLU A 102 4.24 -24.07 13.27
CA GLU A 102 2.96 -24.09 13.98
C GLU A 102 1.80 -23.76 13.04
N PHE A 103 2.01 -22.78 12.14
CA PHE A 103 1.03 -22.47 11.10
C PHE A 103 0.71 -23.70 10.26
N ARG A 104 1.72 -24.39 9.72
CA ARG A 104 1.49 -25.59 8.91
C ARG A 104 0.74 -26.65 9.70
N GLN A 105 1.13 -26.93 10.95
CA GLN A 105 0.46 -27.93 11.77
C GLN A 105 -1.01 -27.59 12.06
N GLU A 106 -1.31 -26.34 12.45
CA GLU A 106 -2.68 -25.93 12.77
C GLU A 106 -3.58 -25.93 11.53
N TRP A 107 -3.10 -25.37 10.42
CA TRP A 107 -3.93 -25.08 9.25
C TRP A 107 -4.09 -26.25 8.29
N SER A 108 -3.10 -27.15 8.21
CA SER A 108 -3.22 -28.38 7.41
C SER A 108 -4.38 -29.25 7.86
N ILE A 109 -4.71 -29.23 9.15
CA ILE A 109 -5.79 -30.03 9.73
C ILE A 109 -7.11 -29.27 9.66
N ARG A 110 -7.11 -27.98 10.04
CA ARG A 110 -8.35 -27.21 10.22
C ARG A 110 -8.96 -26.72 8.91
N LEU A 111 -8.16 -26.18 8.00
CA LEU A 111 -8.61 -25.70 6.68
C LEU A 111 -7.56 -26.04 5.62
N PRO A 112 -7.55 -27.29 5.10
CA PRO A 112 -6.56 -27.74 4.13
C PRO A 112 -6.50 -26.85 2.87
N GLU A 113 -7.66 -26.42 2.36
CA GLU A 113 -7.73 -25.53 1.18
C GLU A 113 -7.04 -24.17 1.43
N PHE A 114 -7.20 -23.62 2.65
CA PHE A 114 -6.51 -22.40 3.04
C PHE A 114 -5.00 -22.63 3.16
N ALA A 115 -4.60 -23.73 3.81
CA ALA A 115 -3.20 -24.10 3.97
C ALA A 115 -2.48 -24.23 2.61
N THR A 116 -3.09 -24.94 1.65
CA THR A 116 -2.56 -25.06 0.28
C THR A 116 -2.44 -23.70 -0.39
N PHE A 117 -3.47 -22.86 -0.32
CA PHE A 117 -3.42 -21.51 -0.89
C PHE A 117 -2.26 -20.68 -0.32
N ILE A 118 -2.05 -20.71 1.00
CA ILE A 118 -0.97 -19.97 1.65
C ILE A 118 0.40 -20.53 1.28
N GLU A 119 0.53 -21.85 1.23
CA GLU A 119 1.77 -22.52 0.85
C GLU A 119 2.16 -22.15 -0.58
N ASP A 120 1.23 -22.24 -1.53
CA ASP A 120 1.50 -21.96 -2.95
C ASP A 120 1.84 -20.49 -3.21
N ASN A 121 1.22 -19.55 -2.49
CA ASN A 121 1.32 -18.13 -2.79
C ASN A 121 2.31 -17.35 -1.91
N TYR A 122 2.58 -17.79 -0.68
CA TYR A 122 3.33 -16.98 0.29
C TYR A 122 4.42 -17.74 1.06
N ILE A 123 4.26 -19.04 1.33
CA ILE A 123 5.17 -19.77 2.24
C ILE A 123 6.13 -20.73 1.53
N GLY A 124 5.69 -21.50 0.54
CA GLY A 124 6.41 -22.67 0.04
C GLY A 124 7.81 -22.37 -0.48
N PRO A 125 7.96 -21.66 -1.61
CA PRO A 125 9.24 -21.18 -2.08
C PRO A 125 9.86 -20.18 -1.10
N GLU A 126 11.16 -20.31 -0.83
CA GLU A 126 11.89 -19.34 0.00
C GLU A 126 11.79 -17.91 -0.55
N GLU A 127 11.77 -17.78 -1.88
CA GLU A 127 11.59 -16.50 -2.56
C GLU A 127 10.23 -15.86 -2.27
N HIS A 128 9.18 -16.63 -2.00
CA HIS A 128 7.91 -16.06 -1.56
C HIS A 128 8.05 -15.46 -0.16
N ARG A 129 8.69 -16.19 0.76
CA ARG A 129 8.94 -15.71 2.14
C ARG A 129 9.73 -14.41 2.15
N LYS A 130 10.82 -14.33 1.37
CA LYS A 130 11.68 -13.14 1.26
C LYS A 130 10.93 -11.88 0.79
N LYS A 131 9.86 -12.03 0.00
CA LYS A 131 9.08 -10.89 -0.52
C LYS A 131 8.25 -10.20 0.57
N TRP A 132 7.65 -10.93 1.50
CA TRP A 132 6.67 -10.35 2.43
C TRP A 132 7.03 -10.49 3.91
N MET A 133 7.83 -11.49 4.31
CA MET A 133 8.18 -11.69 5.71
C MET A 133 9.23 -10.68 6.17
N LYS A 134 8.93 -9.96 7.24
CA LYS A 134 9.82 -8.93 7.79
C LYS A 134 11.16 -9.49 8.27
N THR A 135 11.19 -10.73 8.78
CA THR A 135 12.40 -11.39 9.27
C THR A 135 13.46 -11.59 8.19
N TYR A 136 13.07 -11.64 6.91
CA TYR A 136 13.98 -11.74 5.77
C TYR A 136 14.40 -10.38 5.20
N ARG A 137 13.90 -9.27 5.73
CA ARG A 137 14.23 -7.90 5.29
C ARG A 137 15.39 -7.32 6.11
N THR A 138 16.49 -8.06 6.25
CA THR A 138 17.64 -7.64 7.06
C THR A 138 18.55 -6.65 6.35
N ASP A 139 18.41 -6.49 5.04
CA ASP A 139 19.28 -5.73 4.15
C ASP A 139 18.80 -4.28 3.91
N THR A 140 17.74 -3.84 4.59
CA THR A 140 17.14 -2.52 4.34
C THR A 140 16.93 -1.75 5.65
N PHE A 141 17.42 -0.52 5.72
CA PHE A 141 17.02 0.44 6.76
C PHE A 141 15.49 0.69 6.75
N TYR A 142 14.87 0.46 5.58
CA TYR A 142 13.44 0.52 5.33
C TYR A 142 12.68 -0.76 5.74
N ALA A 143 13.29 -1.69 6.47
CA ALA A 143 12.59 -2.87 7.01
C ALA A 143 11.42 -2.49 7.94
N ALA A 144 11.49 -1.29 8.52
CA ALA A 144 10.45 -0.65 9.31
C ALA A 144 9.51 0.27 8.49
N ALA A 145 9.68 0.38 7.17
CA ALA A 145 8.72 1.03 6.27
C ALA A 145 7.50 0.12 6.09
N ASP A 146 6.83 -0.16 7.21
CA ASP A 146 5.52 -0.79 7.23
C ASP A 146 4.52 0.21 6.66
N THR A 147 4.25 0.04 5.38
CA THR A 147 3.27 0.82 4.61
C THR A 147 1.85 0.73 5.18
N ASN A 148 1.60 -0.08 6.22
CA ASN A 148 0.26 -0.43 6.68
C ASN A 148 -0.54 0.73 7.29
N ASN A 149 0.10 1.69 7.94
CA ASN A 149 -0.60 2.81 8.55
C ASN A 149 -0.42 4.09 7.76
N PHE A 150 0.77 4.34 7.22
CA PHE A 150 1.04 5.60 6.55
C PHE A 150 0.39 5.67 5.17
N VAL A 151 0.61 4.69 4.29
CA VAL A 151 0.04 4.68 2.93
C VAL A 151 -1.49 4.57 2.96
N GLU A 152 -2.04 3.79 3.90
CA GLU A 152 -3.49 3.72 4.08
C GLU A 152 -4.07 5.03 4.66
N SER A 153 -3.37 5.67 5.59
CA SER A 153 -3.77 7.01 6.06
C SER A 153 -3.72 8.03 4.94
N TRP A 154 -2.71 7.93 4.06
CA TRP A 154 -2.56 8.77 2.88
C TRP A 154 -3.74 8.58 1.93
N HIS A 155 -4.06 7.33 1.57
CA HIS A 155 -5.22 7.02 0.74
C HIS A 155 -6.53 7.49 1.37
N SER A 156 -6.68 7.36 2.69
CA SER A 156 -7.86 7.82 3.42
C SER A 156 -8.00 9.34 3.36
N ILE A 157 -6.93 10.09 3.63
CA ILE A 157 -6.91 11.56 3.56
C ILE A 157 -7.20 12.00 2.12
N LEU A 158 -6.53 11.41 1.14
CA LEU A 158 -6.74 11.72 -0.27
C LEU A 158 -8.21 11.49 -0.68
N LYS A 159 -8.76 10.29 -0.45
CA LYS A 159 -10.11 9.93 -0.90
C LYS A 159 -11.21 10.63 -0.10
N ASN A 160 -11.09 10.66 1.22
CA ASN A 160 -12.17 11.08 2.11
C ASN A 160 -12.14 12.57 2.43
N THR A 161 -10.96 13.20 2.44
CA THR A 161 -10.79 14.60 2.83
C THR A 161 -10.51 15.48 1.62
N LEU A 162 -9.51 15.15 0.80
CA LEU A 162 -9.06 16.04 -0.28
C LEU A 162 -9.91 15.93 -1.55
N LEU A 163 -10.32 14.71 -1.92
CA LEU A 163 -11.22 14.46 -3.06
C LEU A 163 -12.70 14.42 -2.66
N GLY A 164 -13.00 14.53 -1.36
CA GLY A 164 -14.36 14.68 -0.83
C GLY A 164 -15.34 13.55 -1.16
N LYS A 165 -14.86 12.32 -1.41
CA LYS A 165 -15.68 11.18 -1.90
C LYS A 165 -16.49 11.49 -3.17
N GLN A 166 -16.07 12.46 -3.97
CA GLN A 166 -16.77 12.82 -5.20
C GLN A 166 -16.46 11.80 -6.30
N TYR A 167 -17.50 11.25 -6.92
CA TYR A 167 -17.38 10.23 -7.96
C TYR A 167 -17.07 10.80 -9.35
N LYS A 168 -17.17 12.12 -9.53
CA LYS A 168 -16.91 12.82 -10.79
C LYS A 168 -16.15 14.12 -10.50
N LEU A 169 -14.83 14.08 -10.68
CA LEU A 169 -13.99 15.27 -10.61
C LEU A 169 -13.48 15.60 -12.00
N CYS A 170 -13.50 16.89 -12.35
CA CYS A 170 -12.85 17.37 -13.57
C CYS A 170 -11.35 17.03 -13.50
N PRO A 171 -10.73 16.47 -14.56
CA PRO A 171 -9.30 16.15 -14.56
C PRO A 171 -8.40 17.31 -14.13
N ASN A 172 -8.68 18.53 -14.59
CA ASN A 172 -7.93 19.73 -14.18
C ASN A 172 -7.99 19.98 -12.67
N ARG A 173 -9.17 19.78 -12.07
CA ARG A 173 -9.34 19.90 -10.62
C ARG A 173 -8.56 18.80 -9.89
N VAL A 174 -8.55 17.58 -10.40
CA VAL A 174 -7.76 16.49 -9.80
C VAL A 174 -6.27 16.81 -9.88
N VAL A 175 -5.76 17.23 -11.04
CA VAL A 175 -4.35 17.61 -11.22
C VAL A 175 -3.97 18.74 -10.27
N TYR A 176 -4.79 19.78 -10.16
CA TYR A 176 -4.58 20.88 -9.21
C TYR A 176 -4.53 20.39 -7.77
N LEU A 177 -5.50 19.58 -7.34
CA LEU A 177 -5.55 19.04 -5.97
C LEU A 177 -4.32 18.16 -5.67
N LEU A 178 -3.95 17.26 -6.59
CA LEU A 178 -2.78 16.40 -6.41
C LEU A 178 -1.48 17.21 -6.33
N ASN A 179 -1.31 18.20 -7.21
CA ASN A 179 -0.06 18.94 -7.29
C ASN A 179 0.08 20.00 -6.18
N GLN A 180 -0.96 20.82 -5.98
CA GLN A 180 -0.87 22.00 -5.10
C GLN A 180 -1.28 21.71 -3.66
N VAL A 181 -2.24 20.80 -3.45
CA VAL A 181 -2.81 20.54 -2.13
C VAL A 181 -2.20 19.30 -1.49
N VAL A 182 -2.15 18.18 -2.22
CA VAL A 182 -1.67 16.90 -1.67
C VAL A 182 -0.18 16.97 -1.38
N ILE A 183 0.65 17.38 -2.35
CA ILE A 183 2.12 17.47 -2.14
C ILE A 183 2.42 18.38 -0.95
N GLY A 184 1.92 19.63 -0.98
CA GLY A 184 2.17 20.60 0.09
C GLY A 184 1.69 20.15 1.47
N TYR A 185 0.57 19.43 1.55
CA TYR A 185 0.11 18.84 2.82
C TYR A 185 1.09 17.80 3.37
N PHE A 186 1.58 16.88 2.52
CA PHE A 186 2.49 15.81 2.96
C PHE A 186 3.93 16.29 3.21
N GLU A 187 4.41 17.27 2.46
CA GLU A 187 5.67 17.96 2.77
C GLU A 187 5.61 18.61 4.16
N LYS A 188 4.50 19.29 4.46
CA LYS A 188 4.30 19.91 5.77
C LYS A 188 4.22 18.89 6.91
N GLU A 189 3.53 17.77 6.73
CA GLU A 189 3.48 16.68 7.73
C GLU A 189 4.86 16.02 7.94
N GLU A 190 5.68 15.88 6.89
CA GLU A 190 7.05 15.36 7.03
C GLU A 190 7.94 16.35 7.77
N LEU A 191 7.87 17.65 7.45
CA LEU A 191 8.58 18.69 8.20
C LEU A 191 8.16 18.70 9.67
N GLN A 192 6.86 18.67 9.97
CA GLN A 192 6.37 18.61 11.35
C GLN A 192 6.85 17.35 12.09
N ALA A 193 6.92 16.21 11.41
CA ALA A 193 7.47 14.98 11.99
C ALA A 193 8.97 15.09 12.27
N GLN A 194 9.74 15.75 11.39
CA GLN A 194 11.18 16.00 11.59
C GLN A 194 11.43 16.96 12.76
N PHE A 195 10.60 17.98 12.92
CA PHE A 195 10.73 19.00 13.97
C PHE A 195 9.91 18.70 15.24
N GLN A 196 9.31 17.51 15.37
CA GLN A 196 8.46 17.09 16.50
C GLN A 196 7.29 18.04 16.83
N VAL A 197 6.74 18.71 15.81
CA VAL A 197 5.59 19.61 15.94
C VAL A 197 4.29 18.79 15.85
N SER A 198 3.26 19.21 16.56
CA SER A 198 1.95 18.56 16.57
C SER A 198 1.30 18.51 15.17
N ARG A 199 0.61 17.40 14.89
CA ARG A 199 -0.08 17.14 13.60
C ARG A 199 -1.18 18.16 13.33
N LEU A 200 -1.44 18.40 12.04
CA LEU A 200 -2.55 19.26 11.63
C LEU A 200 -3.91 18.62 11.97
N THR A 201 -4.81 19.41 12.56
CA THR A 201 -6.19 19.00 12.83
C THR A 201 -7.02 19.02 11.54
N ARG A 202 -8.14 18.30 11.51
CA ARG A 202 -9.07 18.30 10.37
C ARG A 202 -9.53 19.72 10.00
N ASP A 203 -9.70 20.59 10.99
CA ASP A 203 -10.13 21.97 10.79
C ASP A 203 -9.03 22.81 10.12
N GLN A 204 -7.77 22.55 10.45
CA GLN A 204 -6.63 23.20 9.78
C GLN A 204 -6.50 22.73 8.33
N VAL A 205 -6.75 21.46 8.04
CA VAL A 205 -6.81 20.95 6.66
C VAL A 205 -7.96 21.58 5.88
N ALA A 206 -9.15 21.69 6.48
CA ALA A 206 -10.29 22.36 5.88
C ALA A 206 -10.06 23.87 5.67
N GLY A 207 -9.23 24.52 6.51
CA GLY A 207 -8.79 25.90 6.33
C GLY A 207 -7.87 26.08 5.12
N ILE A 208 -6.89 25.18 4.95
CA ILE A 208 -5.99 25.17 3.79
C ILE A 208 -6.78 24.96 2.50
N LEU A 209 -7.72 23.99 2.49
CA LEU A 209 -8.57 23.72 1.34
C LEU A 209 -9.38 24.96 0.92
N ARG A 210 -9.95 25.69 1.88
CA ARG A 210 -10.69 26.94 1.61
C ARG A 210 -9.80 28.04 1.03
N GLN A 211 -8.57 28.19 1.52
CA GLN A 211 -7.62 29.17 0.96
C GLN A 211 -7.16 28.82 -0.46
N CYS A 212 -7.02 27.51 -0.77
CA CYS A 212 -6.69 27.04 -2.10
C CYS A 212 -7.85 27.14 -3.10
N GLU A 213 -9.11 27.04 -2.64
CA GLU A 213 -10.30 27.25 -3.47
C GLU A 213 -10.46 28.73 -3.86
N VAL A 214 -10.21 29.66 -2.93
CA VAL A 214 -10.26 31.11 -3.19
C VAL A 214 -9.23 31.52 -4.25
N ARG A 215 -8.00 30.99 -4.19
CA ARG A 215 -6.96 31.28 -5.20
C ARG A 215 -7.27 30.72 -6.59
N SER A 216 -8.10 29.69 -6.71
CA SER A 216 -8.44 29.07 -8.01
C SER A 216 -9.59 29.76 -8.74
N MET A 217 -10.23 30.76 -8.13
CA MET A 217 -11.30 31.55 -8.74
C MET A 217 -10.82 32.91 -9.26
N ASP A 218 -9.55 33.27 -9.00
CA ASP A 218 -8.93 34.54 -9.38
C ASP A 218 -7.98 34.42 -10.60
N ASP A 219 -7.83 33.23 -11.19
CA ASP A 219 -7.10 32.91 -12.43
C ASP A 219 -8.05 32.34 -13.50
#